data_AF-A0A524C6A8-F1
#
_entry.id   AF-A0A524C6A8-F1
#
_cell.length_a   1.000
_cell.length_b   1.000
_cell.length_c   1.000
_cell.angle_alpha   90.00
_cell.angle_beta   90.00
_cell.angle_gamma   90.00
#
_symmetry.space_group_name_H-M   'P 1'
#
loop_
_entity.id
_entity.type
_entity.pdbx_description
1 polymer ?
#
loop_
_entity_poly.entity_id
_entity_poly.type
_entity_poly.pdbx_seq_one_letter_code
_entity_poly.pdbx_strand_id
1 'polypeptide(L)'
;MSKPNSKKPSSGDVDEPLIDVNIDTTAEIPVPTRLIDQVLGQEKAVALVKKASIQRRNVLLIGEPGTGKSMLGAAMAELLPREDLEDILCVPNRKDTNTPKIVTVGSGEGRRIVDRYTEKSAKGQNLRMILSLIIPLAVMLYVIFVPLRDPDSRPLLVLTGLFVSFFSFLMMSQLRSRQENLVPKLLVDTSQQTHAPFNDATGAHAGALLGDVRHDPFQSGGLGTPAHERVEAGLIHKSHKGVLYCDEIGTLAMRTQQQLLT
;
A
#
# COMPACT_ATOMS: atom_id res chain seq x y z
N MET A 1 -18.92 -1.73 91.96
CA MET A 1 -17.81 -2.40 91.25
C MET A 1 -18.42 -3.36 90.23
N SER A 2 -18.61 -2.93 88.99
CA SER A 2 -19.10 -3.78 87.89
C SER A 2 -18.79 -3.08 86.56
N LYS A 3 -17.71 -3.50 85.89
CA LYS A 3 -17.38 -3.04 84.53
C LYS A 3 -18.21 -3.85 83.53
N PRO A 4 -18.80 -3.23 82.49
CA PRO A 4 -19.46 -3.97 81.43
C PRO A 4 -18.40 -4.57 80.48
N ASN A 5 -18.69 -5.80 80.07
CA ASN A 5 -17.87 -6.67 79.25
C ASN A 5 -17.94 -6.22 77.78
N SER A 6 -16.87 -5.64 77.23
CA SER A 6 -16.78 -5.33 75.80
C SER A 6 -16.41 -6.59 75.01
N LYS A 7 -17.41 -7.27 74.45
CA LYS A 7 -17.18 -8.22 73.36
C LYS A 7 -16.65 -7.45 72.15
N LYS A 8 -15.36 -7.59 71.85
CA LYS A 8 -14.80 -7.26 70.54
C LYS A 8 -15.47 -8.19 69.49
N PRO A 9 -15.99 -7.67 68.37
CA PRO A 9 -16.30 -8.55 67.25
C PRO A 9 -14.97 -9.08 66.69
N SER A 10 -14.90 -10.39 66.50
CA SER A 10 -13.80 -11.06 65.82
C SER A 10 -13.73 -10.56 64.38
N SER A 11 -12.69 -9.81 64.05
CA SER A 11 -12.25 -9.55 62.68
C SER A 11 -11.78 -10.86 62.07
N GLY A 12 -12.70 -11.58 61.44
CA GLY A 12 -12.43 -12.74 60.61
C GLY A 12 -13.03 -12.47 59.25
N ASP A 13 -12.55 -11.41 58.58
CA ASP A 13 -12.63 -11.34 57.12
C ASP A 13 -11.67 -12.41 56.62
N VAL A 14 -12.21 -13.62 56.44
CA VAL A 14 -11.55 -14.64 55.63
C VAL A 14 -11.59 -14.07 54.22
N ASP A 15 -10.44 -13.68 53.70
CA ASP A 15 -10.25 -13.32 52.30
C ASP A 15 -10.70 -14.50 51.44
N GLU A 16 -11.99 -14.54 51.08
CA GLU A 16 -12.47 -15.45 50.05
C GLU A 16 -11.67 -15.12 48.79
N PRO A 17 -10.91 -16.09 48.24
CA PRO A 17 -10.11 -15.81 47.07
C PRO A 17 -11.05 -15.39 45.95
N LEU A 18 -10.83 -14.18 45.42
CA LEU A 18 -11.57 -13.61 44.29
C LEU A 18 -11.48 -14.46 43.01
N ILE A 19 -10.60 -15.45 42.98
CA ILE A 19 -10.27 -16.27 41.81
C ILE A 19 -10.14 -17.74 42.27
N ASP A 20 -10.88 -18.63 41.61
CA ASP A 20 -10.87 -20.09 41.86
C ASP A 20 -9.57 -20.80 41.40
N VAL A 21 -8.52 -20.05 41.06
CA VAL A 21 -7.28 -20.56 40.49
C VAL A 21 -6.11 -20.17 41.36
N ASN A 22 -5.38 -21.16 41.85
CA ASN A 22 -4.18 -20.95 42.65
C ASN A 22 -2.99 -20.75 41.69
N ILE A 23 -2.55 -19.49 41.55
CA ILE A 23 -1.46 -19.08 40.65
C ILE A 23 -0.48 -18.18 41.39
N ASP A 24 0.82 -18.39 41.17
CA ASP A 24 1.87 -17.54 41.75
C ASP A 24 2.16 -16.34 40.85
N THR A 25 2.09 -16.51 39.52
CA THR A 25 2.33 -15.44 38.53
C THR A 25 1.43 -15.54 37.31
N THR A 26 1.16 -14.40 36.67
CA THR A 26 0.38 -14.35 35.41
C THR A 26 1.09 -15.01 34.24
N ALA A 27 2.40 -15.27 34.34
CA ALA A 27 3.15 -16.03 33.32
C ALA A 27 2.68 -17.48 33.18
N GLU A 28 1.98 -18.02 34.19
CA GLU A 28 1.43 -19.38 34.17
C GLU A 28 0.08 -19.45 33.44
N ILE A 29 -0.55 -18.30 33.18
CA ILE A 29 -1.87 -18.24 32.54
C ILE A 29 -1.69 -18.32 31.02
N PRO A 30 -2.25 -19.35 30.35
CA PRO A 30 -2.18 -19.45 28.90
C PRO A 30 -3.05 -18.36 28.25
N VAL A 31 -2.46 -17.55 27.37
CA VAL A 31 -3.18 -16.56 26.57
C VAL A 31 -3.63 -17.20 25.25
N PRO A 32 -4.92 -17.14 24.89
CA PRO A 32 -5.40 -17.66 23.61
C PRO A 32 -4.70 -17.01 22.42
N THR A 33 -4.43 -17.77 21.36
CA THR A 33 -3.71 -17.25 20.17
C THR A 33 -4.57 -16.33 19.31
N ARG A 34 -5.88 -16.62 19.22
CA ARG A 34 -6.83 -15.86 18.38
C ARG A 34 -7.40 -14.69 19.16
N LEU A 35 -7.48 -13.51 18.54
CA LEU A 35 -8.01 -12.31 19.17
C LEU A 35 -9.46 -12.49 19.62
N ILE A 36 -10.27 -13.23 18.87
CA ILE A 36 -11.68 -13.44 19.19
C ILE A 36 -11.89 -14.19 20.52
N ASP A 37 -10.93 -15.04 20.92
CA ASP A 37 -11.00 -15.84 22.14
C ASP A 37 -10.40 -15.09 23.34
N GLN A 38 -9.74 -13.95 23.12
CA GLN A 38 -9.24 -13.05 24.16
C GLN A 38 -10.29 -12.01 24.61
N VAL A 39 -11.44 -11.93 23.93
CA VAL A 39 -12.51 -10.99 24.29
C VAL A 39 -13.26 -11.51 25.53
N LEU A 40 -13.29 -10.70 26.59
CA LEU A 40 -13.87 -11.07 27.89
C LEU A 40 -15.27 -10.46 28.08
N GLY A 41 -16.22 -11.27 28.56
CA GLY A 41 -17.55 -10.81 29.02
C GLY A 41 -18.47 -10.24 27.92
N GLN A 42 -18.21 -10.56 26.65
CA GLN A 42 -18.95 -10.04 25.49
C GLN A 42 -19.41 -11.18 24.56
N GLU A 43 -20.00 -12.25 25.11
CA GLU A 43 -20.30 -13.49 24.39
C GLU A 43 -21.26 -13.25 23.22
N LYS A 44 -22.24 -12.36 23.39
CA LYS A 44 -23.19 -11.98 22.33
C LYS A 44 -22.49 -11.28 21.17
N ALA A 45 -21.59 -10.34 21.46
CA ALA A 45 -20.85 -9.61 20.43
C ALA A 45 -19.88 -10.54 19.69
N VAL A 46 -19.18 -11.40 20.42
CA VAL A 46 -18.29 -12.43 19.86
C VAL A 46 -19.06 -13.36 18.92
N ALA A 47 -20.23 -13.86 19.33
CA ALA A 47 -21.06 -14.73 18.49
C ALA A 47 -21.57 -14.01 17.23
N LEU A 48 -21.92 -12.72 17.35
CA LEU A 48 -22.34 -11.91 16.21
C LEU A 48 -21.19 -11.70 15.21
N VAL A 49 -20.00 -11.32 15.69
CA VAL A 49 -18.81 -11.10 14.86
C VAL A 49 -18.40 -12.39 14.13
N LYS A 50 -18.41 -13.54 14.81
CA LYS A 50 -18.15 -14.85 14.20
C LYS A 50 -19.14 -15.17 13.06
N LYS A 51 -20.42 -14.84 13.22
CA LYS A 51 -21.43 -15.02 12.16
C LYS A 51 -21.24 -14.01 11.02
N ALA A 52 -20.94 -12.76 11.35
CA ALA A 52 -20.76 -11.68 10.39
C ALA A 52 -19.52 -11.88 9.51
N SER A 53 -18.41 -12.41 10.05
CA SER A 53 -17.21 -12.71 9.28
C SER A 53 -17.47 -13.79 8.23
N ILE A 54 -18.17 -14.86 8.59
CA ILE A 54 -18.52 -15.95 7.66
C ILE A 54 -19.46 -15.44 6.55
N GLN A 55 -20.44 -14.60 6.91
CA GLN A 55 -21.44 -14.10 5.97
C GLN A 55 -21.04 -12.80 5.24
N ARG A 56 -19.86 -12.25 5.53
CA ARG A 56 -19.39 -10.94 5.05
C ARG A 56 -20.43 -9.83 5.26
N ARG A 57 -20.97 -9.73 6.48
CA ARG A 57 -21.95 -8.70 6.86
C ARG A 57 -21.28 -7.56 7.62
N ASN A 58 -21.74 -6.33 7.35
CA ASN A 58 -21.34 -5.15 8.13
C ASN A 58 -21.88 -5.24 9.56
N VAL A 59 -21.11 -4.75 10.53
CA VAL A 59 -21.47 -4.77 11.95
C VAL A 59 -21.40 -3.35 12.50
N LEU A 60 -22.42 -2.93 13.23
CA LEU A 60 -22.41 -1.71 14.02
C LEU A 60 -22.25 -2.07 15.49
N LEU A 61 -21.13 -1.68 16.10
CA LEU A 61 -20.85 -1.89 17.52
C LEU A 61 -21.15 -0.59 18.28
N ILE A 62 -22.06 -0.66 19.25
CA ILE A 62 -22.42 0.47 20.11
C ILE A 62 -22.03 0.11 21.53
N GLY A 63 -21.21 0.97 22.15
CA GLY A 63 -20.75 0.77 23.51
C GLY A 63 -19.83 1.90 23.95
N GLU A 64 -19.64 2.02 25.26
CA GLU A 64 -18.78 3.04 25.86
C GLU A 64 -17.33 2.97 25.33
N PRO A 65 -16.56 4.08 25.41
CA PRO A 65 -15.14 4.06 25.10
C PRO A 65 -14.40 3.01 25.94
N GLY A 66 -13.39 2.35 25.37
CA GLY A 66 -12.59 1.36 26.11
C GLY A 66 -13.23 -0.02 26.29
N THR A 67 -14.38 -0.31 25.67
CA THR A 67 -15.09 -1.60 25.78
C THR A 67 -14.62 -2.69 24.79
N GLY A 68 -13.53 -2.46 24.04
CA GLY A 68 -12.97 -3.46 23.12
C GLY A 68 -13.59 -3.51 21.72
N LYS A 69 -14.26 -2.45 21.26
CA LYS A 69 -14.86 -2.35 19.90
C LYS A 69 -13.83 -2.58 18.78
N SER A 70 -12.66 -1.96 18.87
CA SER A 70 -11.56 -2.13 17.91
C SER A 70 -10.99 -3.56 17.92
N MET A 71 -10.89 -4.16 19.11
CA MET A 71 -10.46 -5.55 19.29
C MET A 71 -11.43 -6.53 18.61
N LEU A 72 -12.74 -6.31 18.72
CA LEU A 72 -13.75 -7.09 17.99
C LEU A 72 -13.61 -6.94 16.47
N GLY A 73 -13.30 -5.74 15.98
CA GLY A 73 -13.02 -5.50 14.56
C GLY A 73 -11.76 -6.23 14.07
N ALA A 74 -10.67 -6.17 14.82
CA ALA A 74 -9.43 -6.88 14.50
C ALA A 74 -9.64 -8.41 14.53
N ALA A 75 -10.38 -8.90 15.53
CA ALA A 75 -10.76 -10.30 15.62
C ALA A 75 -11.64 -10.75 14.43
N MET A 76 -12.51 -9.87 13.91
CA MET A 76 -13.29 -10.14 12.71
C MET A 76 -12.40 -10.37 11.49
N ALA A 77 -11.35 -9.56 11.33
CA ALA A 77 -10.40 -9.68 10.21
C ALA A 77 -9.61 -10.99 10.27
N GLU A 78 -9.21 -11.42 11.46
CA GLU A 78 -8.51 -12.69 11.66
C GLU A 78 -9.36 -13.90 11.23
N LEU A 79 -10.68 -13.80 11.38
CA LEU A 79 -11.65 -14.84 11.04
C LEU A 79 -12.08 -14.86 9.57
N LEU A 80 -11.70 -13.86 8.77
CA LEU A 80 -12.04 -13.82 7.36
C LEU A 80 -11.23 -14.87 6.56
N PRO A 81 -11.83 -15.48 5.53
CA PRO A 81 -11.13 -16.45 4.69
C PRO A 81 -10.00 -15.76 3.90
N ARG A 82 -8.80 -16.36 3.94
CA ARG A 82 -7.58 -15.82 3.32
C ARG A 82 -7.49 -16.04 1.81
N GLU A 83 -8.21 -17.04 1.30
CA GLU A 83 -8.03 -17.61 -0.04
C GLU A 83 -8.33 -16.63 -1.20
N ASP A 84 -8.82 -15.43 -0.87
CA ASP A 84 -9.27 -14.46 -1.84
C ASP A 84 -8.40 -13.19 -1.89
N LEU A 85 -7.29 -13.02 -1.16
CA LEU A 85 -6.58 -11.73 -1.17
C LEU A 85 -6.07 -11.34 -2.57
N GLU A 86 -6.27 -10.06 -2.91
CA GLU A 86 -5.96 -9.50 -4.22
C GLU A 86 -5.05 -8.27 -4.07
N ASP A 87 -4.08 -8.15 -4.96
CA ASP A 87 -3.34 -6.91 -5.16
C ASP A 87 -4.10 -6.00 -6.12
N ILE A 88 -4.00 -4.68 -5.92
CA ILE A 88 -4.67 -3.67 -6.75
C ILE A 88 -3.61 -2.87 -7.50
N LEU A 89 -3.71 -2.82 -8.83
CA LEU A 89 -2.83 -2.03 -9.70
C LEU A 89 -3.60 -0.93 -10.43
N CYS A 90 -2.92 0.21 -10.62
CA CYS A 90 -3.34 1.31 -11.45
C CYS A 90 -2.51 1.32 -12.75
N VAL A 91 -3.18 1.05 -13.86
CA VAL A 91 -2.58 0.91 -15.19
C VAL A 91 -2.89 2.16 -16.02
N PRO A 92 -1.91 2.67 -16.79
CA PRO A 92 -2.13 3.77 -17.73
C PRO A 92 -3.24 3.44 -18.76
N ASN A 93 -4.12 4.40 -19.03
CA ASN A 93 -5.11 4.30 -20.09
C ASN A 93 -4.70 5.14 -21.31
N ARG A 94 -4.38 4.47 -22.43
CA ARG A 94 -3.95 5.13 -23.67
C ARG A 94 -5.06 5.86 -24.43
N LYS A 95 -6.34 5.50 -24.19
CA LYS A 95 -7.48 6.15 -24.86
C LYS A 95 -7.88 7.44 -24.16
N ASP A 96 -7.83 7.44 -22.84
CA ASP A 96 -8.14 8.60 -22.01
C ASP A 96 -7.22 8.60 -20.78
N THR A 97 -6.27 9.54 -20.77
CA THR A 97 -5.27 9.66 -19.72
C THR A 97 -5.89 9.98 -18.36
N ASN A 98 -7.02 10.70 -18.31
CA ASN A 98 -7.65 11.10 -17.05
C ASN A 98 -8.47 9.98 -16.40
N THR A 99 -8.62 8.83 -17.08
CA THR A 99 -9.28 7.64 -16.53
C THR A 99 -8.32 6.45 -16.50
N PRO A 100 -7.38 6.39 -15.53
CA PRO A 100 -6.56 5.22 -15.30
C PRO A 100 -7.39 3.95 -15.10
N LYS A 101 -6.86 2.80 -15.51
CA LYS A 101 -7.55 1.51 -15.36
C LYS A 101 -7.11 0.83 -14.07
N ILE A 102 -8.06 0.35 -13.29
CA ILE A 102 -7.78 -0.46 -12.11
C ILE A 102 -7.86 -1.94 -12.48
N VAL A 103 -6.87 -2.72 -12.06
CA VAL A 103 -6.79 -4.16 -12.28
C VAL A 103 -6.49 -4.85 -10.96
N THR A 104 -7.22 -5.90 -10.64
CA THR A 104 -6.92 -6.78 -9.51
C THR A 104 -6.22 -8.05 -10.00
N VAL A 105 -5.27 -8.54 -9.21
CA VAL A 105 -4.52 -9.77 -9.48
C VAL A 105 -4.36 -10.56 -8.18
N GLY A 106 -3.94 -11.82 -8.26
CA GLY A 106 -3.72 -12.61 -7.06
C GLY A 106 -2.67 -11.99 -6.14
N SER A 107 -2.78 -12.24 -4.83
CA SER A 107 -1.83 -11.75 -3.84
C SER A 107 -0.37 -12.06 -4.22
N GLY A 108 0.47 -11.02 -4.23
CA GLY A 108 1.89 -11.09 -4.60
C GLY A 108 2.19 -11.09 -6.10
N GLU A 109 1.20 -11.22 -6.96
CA GLU A 109 1.39 -11.07 -8.41
C GLU A 109 1.59 -9.62 -8.82
N GLY A 110 1.01 -8.66 -8.08
CA GLY A 110 1.07 -7.25 -8.41
C GLY A 110 2.50 -6.73 -8.42
N ARG A 111 3.28 -7.08 -7.39
CA ARG A 111 4.70 -6.73 -7.29
C ARG A 111 5.51 -7.30 -8.46
N ARG A 112 5.29 -8.57 -8.82
CA ARG A 112 5.96 -9.23 -9.96
C ARG A 112 5.66 -8.53 -11.29
N ILE A 113 4.43 -8.05 -11.47
CA ILE A 113 4.04 -7.29 -12.68
C ILE A 113 4.79 -5.96 -12.71
N VAL A 114 4.79 -5.19 -11.62
CA VAL A 114 5.50 -3.91 -11.55
C VAL A 114 6.99 -4.08 -11.81
N ASP A 115 7.63 -5.08 -11.19
CA ASP A 115 9.06 -5.35 -11.36
C ASP A 115 9.38 -5.69 -12.83
N ARG A 116 8.58 -6.56 -13.46
CA ARG A 116 8.75 -6.93 -14.88
C ARG A 116 8.63 -5.73 -15.82
N TYR A 117 7.67 -4.84 -15.58
CA TYR A 117 7.51 -3.64 -16.39
C TYR A 117 8.64 -2.64 -16.15
N THR A 118 9.09 -2.49 -14.90
CA THR A 118 10.22 -1.63 -14.51
C THR A 118 11.51 -2.07 -15.19
N GLU A 119 11.82 -3.37 -15.17
CA GLU A 119 13.00 -3.92 -15.86
C GLU A 119 12.94 -3.72 -17.37
N LYS A 120 11.76 -3.93 -17.98
CA LYS A 120 11.56 -3.71 -19.42
C LYS A 120 11.79 -2.24 -19.79
N SER A 121 11.33 -1.31 -18.95
CA SER A 121 11.58 0.12 -19.10
C SER A 121 13.06 0.46 -19.00
N ALA A 122 13.75 -0.04 -17.97
CA ALA A 122 15.18 0.20 -17.75
C ALA A 122 16.05 -0.34 -18.88
N LYS A 123 15.78 -1.57 -19.37
CA LYS A 123 16.51 -2.17 -20.50
C LYS A 123 16.35 -1.36 -21.78
N GLY A 124 15.13 -0.88 -22.08
CA GLY A 124 14.87 -0.03 -23.24
C GLY A 124 15.61 1.31 -23.19
N GLN A 125 15.69 1.91 -22.00
CA GLN A 125 16.44 3.16 -21.79
C GLN A 125 17.95 2.95 -21.90
N ASN A 126 18.48 1.90 -21.26
CA ASN A 126 19.91 1.57 -21.29
C ASN A 126 20.38 1.23 -22.71
N LEU A 127 19.61 0.48 -23.49
CA LEU A 127 19.96 0.18 -24.88
C LEU A 127 20.05 1.46 -25.72
N ARG A 128 19.09 2.39 -25.57
CA ARG A 128 19.14 3.69 -26.27
C ARG A 128 20.34 4.54 -25.81
N MET A 129 20.65 4.54 -24.51
CA MET A 129 21.81 5.24 -23.96
C MET A 129 23.12 4.69 -24.54
N ILE A 130 23.28 3.37 -24.55
CA ILE A 130 24.44 2.68 -25.12
C ILE A 130 24.56 2.96 -26.63
N LEU A 131 23.47 2.82 -27.40
CA LEU A 131 23.47 3.11 -28.83
C LEU A 131 23.82 4.58 -29.13
N SER A 132 23.30 5.52 -28.33
CA SER A 132 23.61 6.96 -28.47
C SER A 132 25.08 7.30 -28.21
N LEU A 133 25.80 6.44 -27.47
CA LEU A 133 27.22 6.59 -27.19
C LEU A 133 28.10 5.87 -28.23
N ILE A 134 27.69 4.68 -28.68
CA ILE A 134 28.47 3.85 -29.63
C ILE A 134 28.46 4.44 -31.05
N ILE A 135 27.31 4.93 -31.53
CA ILE A 135 27.19 5.45 -32.91
C ILE A 135 28.16 6.62 -33.20
N PRO A 136 28.21 7.70 -32.41
CA PRO A 136 29.15 8.80 -32.66
C PRO A 136 30.61 8.39 -32.46
N LEU A 137 30.89 7.44 -31.55
CA LEU A 137 32.23 6.89 -31.33
C LEU A 137 32.72 6.07 -32.54
N ALA A 138 31.84 5.24 -33.13
CA ALA A 138 32.16 4.47 -34.33
C ALA A 138 32.42 5.38 -35.54
N VAL A 139 31.63 6.44 -35.71
CA VAL A 139 31.86 7.47 -36.74
C VAL A 139 33.19 8.18 -36.51
N MET A 140 33.52 8.52 -35.26
CA MET A 140 34.79 9.16 -34.91
C MET A 140 35.99 8.25 -35.20
N LEU A 141 35.91 6.96 -34.87
CA LEU A 141 36.95 5.97 -35.18
C LEU A 141 37.13 5.79 -36.69
N TYR A 142 36.04 5.74 -37.46
CA TYR A 142 36.10 5.66 -38.92
C TYR A 142 36.84 6.86 -39.54
N VAL A 143 36.52 8.06 -39.07
CA VAL A 143 37.14 9.32 -39.53
C VAL A 143 38.63 9.37 -39.19
N ILE A 144 39.05 8.80 -38.06
CA ILE A 144 40.48 8.70 -37.68
C ILE A 144 41.20 7.62 -38.51
N PHE A 145 40.52 6.52 -38.85
CA PHE A 145 41.13 5.37 -39.53
C PHE A 145 41.39 5.60 -41.04
N VAL A 146 40.48 6.26 -41.76
CA VAL A 146 40.62 6.54 -43.21
C VAL A 146 41.89 7.32 -43.58
N PRO A 147 42.25 8.44 -42.92
CA PRO A 147 43.47 9.20 -43.24
C PRO A 147 44.80 8.52 -42.81
N LEU A 148 44.74 7.37 -42.13
CA LEU A 148 45.91 6.50 -41.92
C LEU A 148 46.30 5.74 -43.20
N ARG A 149 45.36 5.55 -44.15
CA ARG A 149 45.64 4.93 -45.46
C ARG A 149 46.12 5.94 -46.51
N ASP A 150 45.51 7.13 -46.57
CA ASP A 150 45.81 8.16 -47.57
C ASP A 150 46.10 9.54 -46.92
N PRO A 151 47.31 10.12 -47.05
CA PRO A 151 47.73 11.31 -46.29
C PRO A 151 47.16 12.68 -46.73
N ASP A 152 46.67 12.81 -47.96
CA ASP A 152 46.45 14.13 -48.59
C ASP A 152 45.18 14.86 -48.12
N SER A 153 44.23 14.17 -47.49
CA SER A 153 42.92 14.73 -47.08
C SER A 153 42.75 14.91 -45.56
N ARG A 154 43.85 14.85 -44.80
CA ARG A 154 43.89 14.79 -43.32
C ARG A 154 43.10 15.88 -42.57
N PRO A 155 43.31 17.19 -42.80
CA PRO A 155 42.68 18.21 -41.95
C PRO A 155 41.18 18.38 -42.21
N LEU A 156 40.74 18.26 -43.47
CA LEU A 156 39.35 18.46 -43.87
C LEU A 156 38.45 17.27 -43.48
N LEU A 157 38.96 16.03 -43.58
CA LEU A 157 38.23 14.83 -43.16
C LEU A 157 38.00 14.78 -41.65
N VAL A 158 39.01 15.16 -40.85
CA VAL A 158 38.88 15.17 -39.39
C VAL A 158 37.84 16.21 -38.95
N LEU A 159 37.85 17.42 -39.54
CA LEU A 159 36.89 18.47 -39.23
C LEU A 159 35.45 18.08 -39.62
N THR A 160 35.26 17.53 -40.83
CA THR A 160 33.93 17.08 -41.29
C THR A 160 33.41 15.91 -40.47
N GLY A 161 34.26 14.96 -40.08
CA GLY A 161 33.87 13.84 -39.24
C GLY A 161 33.53 14.21 -37.80
N LEU A 162 34.23 15.19 -37.21
CA LEU A 162 33.92 15.70 -35.87
C LEU A 162 32.57 16.44 -35.88
N PHE A 163 32.30 17.20 -36.94
CA PHE A 163 31.01 17.87 -37.16
C PHE A 163 29.86 16.86 -37.33
N VAL A 164 30.05 15.81 -38.14
CA VAL A 164 29.04 14.76 -38.35
C VAL A 164 28.81 13.95 -37.06
N SER A 165 29.86 13.63 -36.29
CA SER A 165 29.73 12.92 -35.02
C SER A 165 28.99 13.77 -33.97
N PHE A 166 29.35 15.05 -33.84
CA PHE A 166 28.68 15.99 -32.93
C PHE A 166 27.20 16.21 -33.32
N PHE A 167 26.91 16.39 -34.61
CA PHE A 167 25.55 16.58 -35.09
C PHE A 167 24.71 15.30 -34.98
N SER A 168 25.30 14.13 -35.23
CA SER A 168 24.67 12.83 -35.00
C SER A 168 24.34 12.62 -33.53
N PHE A 169 25.24 12.99 -32.61
CA PHE A 169 24.99 12.93 -31.18
C PHE A 169 23.87 13.88 -30.75
N LEU A 170 23.86 15.13 -31.25
CA LEU A 170 22.78 16.09 -30.99
C LEU A 170 21.42 15.60 -31.50
N MET A 171 21.34 15.13 -32.74
CA MET A 171 20.11 14.57 -33.32
C MET A 171 19.62 13.35 -32.53
N MET A 172 20.52 12.43 -32.15
CA MET A 172 20.16 11.24 -31.39
C MET A 172 19.78 11.56 -29.93
N SER A 173 20.38 12.59 -29.35
CA SER A 173 20.02 13.13 -28.04
C SER A 173 18.62 13.78 -28.04
N GLN A 174 18.25 14.45 -29.13
CA GLN A 174 16.89 15.00 -29.32
C GLN A 174 15.84 13.91 -29.63
N LEU A 175 16.25 12.81 -30.26
CA LEU A 175 15.44 11.60 -30.46
C LEU A 175 15.30 10.74 -29.19
N ARG A 176 15.40 11.33 -27.98
CA ARG A 176 14.84 10.74 -26.76
C ARG A 176 13.33 10.60 -26.95
N SER A 177 12.96 9.56 -27.68
CA SER A 177 11.59 9.15 -27.94
C SER A 177 10.94 8.97 -26.58
N ARG A 178 9.92 9.80 -26.36
CA ARG A 178 8.93 9.78 -25.28
C ARG A 178 8.09 8.50 -25.27
N GLN A 179 8.69 7.33 -25.56
CA GLN A 179 8.09 6.07 -25.17
C GLN A 179 8.29 5.94 -23.68
N GLU A 180 7.42 6.64 -22.96
CA GLU A 180 7.06 6.34 -21.59
C GLU A 180 6.61 4.88 -21.60
N ASN A 181 7.50 3.96 -21.24
CA ASN A 181 7.08 2.65 -20.81
C ASN A 181 6.40 2.89 -19.46
N LEU A 182 5.11 3.26 -19.53
CA LEU A 182 4.26 3.59 -18.40
C LEU A 182 4.16 2.34 -17.53
N VAL A 183 4.90 2.34 -16.43
CA VAL A 183 4.90 1.24 -15.46
C VAL A 183 3.60 1.34 -14.67
N PRO A 184 2.84 0.24 -14.50
CA PRO A 184 1.66 0.27 -13.64
C PRO A 184 2.07 0.57 -12.20
N LYS A 185 1.25 1.34 -11.48
CA LYS A 185 1.46 1.62 -10.06
C LYS A 185 0.78 0.56 -9.22
N LEU A 186 1.51 -0.05 -8.28
CA LEU A 186 0.90 -0.91 -7.26
C LEU A 186 0.25 -0.03 -6.20
N LEU A 187 -1.08 -0.12 -6.07
CA LEU A 187 -1.87 0.66 -5.12
C LEU A 187 -2.02 -0.06 -3.77
N VAL A 188 -2.29 -1.36 -3.81
CA VAL A 188 -2.45 -2.20 -2.62
C VAL A 188 -1.64 -3.48 -2.84
N ASP A 189 -0.75 -3.77 -1.89
CA ASP A 189 0.10 -4.97 -1.85
C ASP A 189 -0.32 -5.83 -0.65
N THR A 190 -0.71 -7.07 -0.93
CA THR A 190 -1.13 -8.05 0.09
C THR A 190 -0.10 -9.15 0.31
N SER A 191 1.05 -9.10 -0.36
CA SER A 191 2.05 -10.19 -0.38
C SER A 191 2.64 -10.56 0.99
N GLN A 192 2.68 -9.62 1.93
CA GLN A 192 3.23 -9.82 3.27
C GLN A 192 2.15 -10.12 4.33
N GLN A 193 0.87 -10.11 3.95
CA GLN A 193 -0.21 -10.25 4.91
C GLN A 193 -0.48 -11.73 5.20
N THR A 194 -0.47 -12.09 6.47
CA THR A 194 -0.84 -13.43 6.92
C THR A 194 -2.35 -13.57 7.10
N HIS A 195 -3.04 -12.52 7.54
CA HIS A 195 -4.50 -12.47 7.71
C HIS A 195 -5.12 -11.43 6.79
N ALA A 196 -6.45 -11.41 6.69
CA ALA A 196 -7.14 -10.37 5.94
C ALA A 196 -6.82 -8.98 6.54
N PRO A 197 -6.78 -7.92 5.72
CA PRO A 197 -6.38 -6.60 6.19
C PRO A 197 -7.37 -6.07 7.23
N PHE A 198 -6.84 -5.49 8.29
CA PHE A 198 -7.59 -4.68 9.24
C PHE A 198 -7.06 -3.25 9.15
N ASN A 199 -7.87 -2.32 8.64
CA ASN A 199 -7.51 -0.91 8.63
C ASN A 199 -8.46 -0.11 9.51
N ASP A 200 -7.88 0.66 10.42
CA ASP A 200 -8.59 1.62 11.25
C ASP A 200 -8.67 2.96 10.51
N ALA A 201 -9.89 3.43 10.27
CA ALA A 201 -10.23 4.68 9.63
C ALA A 201 -10.87 5.69 10.59
N THR A 202 -10.74 5.47 11.91
CA THR A 202 -11.17 6.40 12.94
C THR A 202 -10.51 7.76 12.73
N GLY A 203 -11.33 8.81 12.58
CA GLY A 203 -10.85 10.17 12.33
C GLY A 203 -10.22 10.42 10.95
N ALA A 204 -10.32 9.47 10.00
CA ALA A 204 -9.73 9.64 8.67
C ALA A 204 -10.43 10.76 7.87
N HIS A 205 -9.64 11.63 7.25
CA HIS A 205 -10.14 12.61 6.28
C HIS A 205 -10.62 11.93 4.99
N ALA A 206 -11.47 12.61 4.22
CA ALA A 206 -12.10 12.05 3.03
C ALA A 206 -11.10 11.43 2.02
N GLY A 207 -9.98 12.11 1.71
CA GLY A 207 -8.96 11.58 0.80
C GLY A 207 -8.24 10.35 1.34
N ALA A 208 -7.99 10.29 2.65
CA ALA A 208 -7.38 9.12 3.28
C ALA A 208 -8.32 7.91 3.29
N LEU A 209 -9.62 8.14 3.50
CA LEU A 209 -10.64 7.09 3.51
C LEU A 209 -10.94 6.59 2.09
N LEU A 210 -11.26 7.51 1.18
CA LEU A 210 -11.83 7.22 -0.15
C LEU A 210 -10.78 7.14 -1.26
N GLY A 211 -9.56 7.59 -1.01
CA GLY A 211 -8.52 7.74 -2.03
C GLY A 211 -8.44 9.16 -2.57
N ASP A 212 -7.32 9.46 -3.21
CA ASP A 212 -7.03 10.80 -3.71
C ASP A 212 -6.16 10.73 -4.97
N VAL A 213 -6.00 11.85 -5.66
CA VAL A 213 -5.08 12.00 -6.79
C VAL A 213 -4.14 13.15 -6.51
N ARG A 214 -2.84 12.87 -6.48
CA ARG A 214 -1.83 13.89 -6.23
C ARG A 214 -1.89 15.00 -7.29
N HIS A 215 -1.75 16.23 -6.83
CA HIS A 215 -1.60 17.39 -7.71
C HIS A 215 -0.27 17.32 -8.47
N ASP A 216 -0.27 17.71 -9.74
CA ASP A 216 0.92 17.81 -10.56
C ASP A 216 1.28 19.27 -10.84
N PRO A 217 2.35 19.82 -10.26
CA PRO A 217 2.76 21.20 -10.52
C PRO A 217 3.28 21.43 -11.95
N PHE A 218 3.64 20.37 -12.70
CA PHE A 218 4.25 20.47 -14.04
C PHE A 218 3.27 20.14 -15.18
N GLN A 219 1.97 20.23 -14.90
CA GLN A 219 0.91 19.89 -15.86
C GLN A 219 0.96 20.75 -17.14
N SER A 220 1.43 22.00 -17.04
CA SER A 220 1.70 22.89 -18.16
C SER A 220 3.19 22.84 -18.53
N GLY A 221 3.53 22.15 -19.62
CA GLY A 221 4.91 22.09 -20.14
C GLY A 221 5.36 20.74 -20.70
N GLY A 222 4.52 19.69 -20.61
CA GLY A 222 4.85 18.37 -21.15
C GLY A 222 5.88 17.59 -20.34
N LEU A 223 6.11 18.00 -19.08
CA LEU A 223 6.93 17.31 -18.06
C LEU A 223 6.07 16.74 -16.93
N GLY A 224 4.75 16.68 -17.14
CA GLY A 224 3.81 16.23 -16.13
C GLY A 224 3.98 14.76 -15.75
N THR A 225 3.62 14.43 -14.52
CA THR A 225 3.58 13.05 -14.03
C THR A 225 2.33 12.34 -14.59
N PRO A 226 2.47 11.15 -15.18
CA PRO A 226 1.33 10.38 -15.69
C PRO A 226 0.21 10.24 -14.66
N ALA A 227 -1.05 10.33 -15.11
CA ALA A 227 -2.20 10.36 -14.21
C ALA A 227 -2.31 9.10 -13.34
N HIS A 228 -1.98 7.92 -13.87
CA HIS A 228 -2.06 6.66 -13.12
C HIS A 228 -1.06 6.58 -11.96
N GLU A 229 0.08 7.28 -12.05
CA GLU A 229 1.09 7.34 -10.97
C GLU A 229 0.68 8.27 -9.82
N ARG A 230 -0.25 9.19 -10.09
CA ARG A 230 -0.77 10.17 -9.12
C ARG A 230 -1.93 9.62 -8.29
N VAL A 231 -2.56 8.53 -8.71
CA VAL A 231 -3.66 7.88 -7.97
C VAL A 231 -3.14 7.29 -6.65
N GLU A 232 -3.81 7.58 -5.55
CA GLU A 232 -3.53 7.05 -4.22
C GLU A 232 -4.73 6.24 -3.70
N ALA A 233 -4.45 5.07 -3.13
CA ALA A 233 -5.48 4.22 -2.54
C ALA A 233 -5.87 4.69 -1.14
N GLY A 234 -7.16 4.97 -0.96
CA GLY A 234 -7.78 5.15 0.35
C GLY A 234 -7.90 3.86 1.17
N LEU A 235 -8.29 4.01 2.44
CA LEU A 235 -8.50 2.92 3.39
C LEU A 235 -9.58 1.94 2.93
N ILE A 236 -10.62 2.39 2.21
CA ILE A 236 -11.62 1.48 1.63
C ILE A 236 -10.98 0.46 0.68
N HIS A 237 -9.99 0.88 -0.11
CA HIS A 237 -9.29 0.02 -1.06
C HIS A 237 -8.31 -0.90 -0.35
N LYS A 238 -7.59 -0.39 0.66
CA LYS A 238 -6.67 -1.19 1.48
C LYS A 238 -7.40 -2.23 2.32
N SER A 239 -8.67 -2.01 2.64
CA SER A 239 -9.55 -2.96 3.32
C SER A 239 -10.29 -3.90 2.38
N HIS A 240 -9.98 -3.89 1.08
CA HIS A 240 -10.58 -4.83 0.12
C HIS A 240 -10.38 -6.28 0.59
N LYS A 241 -11.48 -7.04 0.63
CA LYS A 241 -11.55 -8.41 1.18
C LYS A 241 -11.07 -8.57 2.64
N GLY A 242 -11.02 -7.48 3.39
CA GLY A 242 -10.73 -7.47 4.82
C GLY A 242 -11.79 -6.71 5.62
N VAL A 243 -11.33 -5.97 6.63
CA VAL A 243 -12.15 -5.18 7.54
C VAL A 243 -11.72 -3.72 7.47
N LEU A 244 -12.70 -2.84 7.31
CA LEU A 244 -12.58 -1.42 7.55
C LEU A 244 -13.26 -1.11 8.88
N TYR A 245 -12.50 -0.66 9.87
CA TYR A 245 -13.01 -0.25 11.16
C TYR A 245 -13.11 1.27 11.22
N CYS A 246 -14.25 1.79 11.66
CA CYS A 246 -14.46 3.22 11.87
C CYS A 246 -15.08 3.40 13.25
N ASP A 247 -14.30 3.81 14.25
CA ASP A 247 -14.90 4.31 15.49
C ASP A 247 -15.51 5.68 15.25
N GLU A 248 -16.47 6.03 16.10
CA GLU A 248 -17.12 7.34 16.07
C GLU A 248 -17.67 7.71 14.68
N ILE A 249 -18.22 6.73 13.95
CA ILE A 249 -18.70 6.91 12.55
C ILE A 249 -19.65 8.11 12.39
N GLY A 250 -20.41 8.47 13.43
CA GLY A 250 -21.29 9.64 13.44
C GLY A 250 -20.58 10.99 13.35
N THR A 251 -19.26 11.04 13.59
CA THR A 251 -18.44 12.26 13.48
C THR A 251 -17.96 12.53 12.05
N LEU A 252 -18.01 11.52 11.16
CA LEU A 252 -17.66 11.71 9.76
C LEU A 252 -18.63 12.68 9.08
N ALA A 253 -18.12 13.49 8.15
CA ALA A 253 -18.97 14.36 7.35
C ALA A 253 -20.04 13.56 6.58
N MET A 254 -21.28 14.06 6.53
CA MET A 254 -22.40 13.36 5.89
C MET A 254 -22.11 12.96 4.44
N ARG A 255 -21.38 13.79 3.69
CA ARG A 255 -20.96 13.48 2.32
C ARG A 255 -20.03 12.25 2.27
N THR A 256 -19.09 12.17 3.20
CA THR A 256 -18.17 11.02 3.32
C THR A 256 -18.92 9.75 3.69
N GLN A 257 -19.89 9.84 4.61
CA GLN A 257 -20.75 8.71 4.96
C GLN A 257 -21.57 8.22 3.75
N GLN A 258 -22.11 9.15 2.95
CA GLN A 258 -22.84 8.81 1.73
C GLN A 258 -21.93 8.10 0.71
N GLN A 259 -20.71 8.60 0.53
CA GLN A 259 -19.71 7.99 -0.37
C GLN A 259 -19.22 6.62 0.13
N LEU A 260 -19.29 6.36 1.43
CA LEU A 260 -18.97 5.03 1.98
C LEU A 260 -20.08 4.01 1.69
N LEU A 261 -21.31 4.47 1.46
CA LEU A 261 -22.48 3.63 1.19
C LEU A 261 -22.59 3.23 -0.28
N THR A 262 -22.11 4.08 -1.20
CA THR A 262 -22.22 3.94 -2.66
C THR A 262 -20.93 3.45 -3.30
#